data_AF-A0A1H7WWB2-F1
#
_entry.id   AF-A0A1H7WWB2-F1
#
_cell.length_a   1.000
_cell.length_b   1.000
_cell.length_c   1.000
_cell.angle_alpha   90.00
_cell.angle_beta   90.00
_cell.angle_gamma   90.00
#
_symmetry.space_group_name_H-M   'P 1'
#
loop_
_entity.id
_entity.type
_entity.pdbx_description
1 polymer ?
#
loop_
_entity_poly.entity_id
_entity_poly.type
_entity_poly.pdbx_seq_one_letter_code
_entity_poly.pdbx_strand_id
1 'polypeptide(L)'
;MGMCILLSLAFLMPFGKWNWLTEPLVVICYFPLLISLGAGATLTKGLKKLCVFSGKISYPLYMTHYAVIWMFGNYYTSHKPAAGQLALIIIISLILLVGIAYLVMVVYDIPVRKYLNTKRKKQLTAKRPIKIR
;
A
#
# COMPACT_ATOMS: atom_id res chain seq x y z
N MET A 1 -17.11 -0.98 -11.90
CA MET A 1 -16.48 -0.94 -13.24
C MET A 1 -15.91 0.44 -13.57
N GLY A 2 -16.72 1.53 -13.57
CA GLY A 2 -16.27 2.86 -13.99
C GLY A 2 -15.02 3.41 -13.26
N MET A 3 -14.94 3.27 -11.94
CA MET A 3 -13.76 3.73 -11.17
C MET A 3 -12.47 2.97 -11.53
N CYS A 4 -12.56 1.67 -11.84
CA CYS A 4 -11.40 0.89 -12.24
C CYS A 4 -10.86 1.39 -13.58
N ILE A 5 -11.75 1.76 -14.51
CA ILE A 5 -11.36 2.31 -15.82
C ILE A 5 -10.68 3.67 -15.65
N LEU A 6 -11.26 4.56 -14.81
CA LEU A 6 -10.66 5.85 -14.48
C LEU A 6 -9.27 5.69 -13.86
N LEU A 7 -9.12 4.78 -12.90
CA LEU A 7 -7.83 4.52 -12.27
C LEU A 7 -6.81 3.96 -13.27
N SER A 8 -7.21 3.05 -14.15
CA SER A 8 -6.35 2.52 -15.20
C SER A 8 -5.90 3.62 -16.17
N LEU A 9 -6.77 4.56 -16.53
CA LEU A 9 -6.40 5.70 -17.38
C LEU A 9 -5.34 6.59 -16.73
N ALA A 10 -5.40 6.79 -15.40
CA ALA A 10 -4.34 7.51 -14.69
C ALA A 10 -3.01 6.75 -14.70
N PHE A 11 -3.03 5.42 -14.53
CA PHE A 11 -1.81 4.61 -14.54
C PHE A 11 -1.20 4.41 -15.93
N LEU A 12 -2.02 4.41 -16.98
CA LEU A 12 -1.60 4.26 -18.38
C LEU A 12 -1.31 5.60 -19.06
N MET A 13 -1.33 6.70 -18.31
CA MET A 13 -1.09 8.02 -18.85
C MET A 13 0.28 8.09 -19.53
N PRO A 14 0.36 8.52 -20.80
CA PRO A 14 1.64 8.59 -21.51
C PRO A 14 2.48 9.76 -21.00
N PHE A 15 3.77 9.49 -20.78
CA PHE A 15 4.75 10.50 -20.42
C PHE A 15 5.21 11.28 -21.67
N GLY A 16 5.12 12.61 -21.63
CA GLY A 16 5.50 13.50 -22.72
C GLY A 16 6.11 14.82 -22.26
N LYS A 17 6.40 15.73 -23.22
CA LYS A 17 7.04 17.03 -22.93
C LYS A 17 6.23 17.95 -21.99
N TRP A 18 4.92 17.70 -21.89
CA TRP A 18 4.00 18.50 -21.08
C TRP A 18 3.77 17.92 -19.67
N ASN A 19 4.55 16.90 -19.26
CA ASN A 19 4.44 16.26 -17.95
C ASN A 19 4.46 17.26 -16.80
N TRP A 20 5.28 18.30 -16.89
CA TRP A 20 5.40 19.34 -15.87
C TRP A 20 4.06 20.05 -15.57
N LEU A 21 3.11 20.05 -16.51
CA LEU A 21 1.76 20.59 -16.34
C LEU A 21 0.72 19.49 -16.13
N THR A 22 0.83 18.38 -16.85
CA THR A 22 -0.17 17.31 -16.80
C THR A 22 -0.10 16.50 -15.51
N GLU A 23 1.09 16.23 -14.96
CA GLU A 23 1.26 15.54 -13.68
C GLU A 23 0.64 16.29 -12.51
N PRO A 24 0.94 17.58 -12.26
CA PRO A 24 0.31 18.30 -11.15
C PRO A 24 -1.21 18.47 -11.35
N LEU A 25 -1.69 18.61 -12.59
CA LEU A 25 -3.13 18.67 -12.86
C LEU A 25 -3.82 17.35 -12.48
N VAL A 26 -3.22 16.21 -12.81
CA VAL A 26 -3.74 14.90 -12.40
C VAL A 26 -3.69 14.75 -10.87
N VAL A 27 -2.62 15.22 -10.22
CA VAL A 27 -2.49 15.14 -8.76
C VAL A 27 -3.48 16.03 -8.02
N ILE A 28 -3.71 17.25 -8.49
CA ILE A 28 -4.54 18.25 -7.81
C ILE A 28 -6.02 18.08 -8.16
N CYS A 29 -6.35 17.72 -9.40
CA CYS A 29 -7.74 17.64 -9.85
C CYS A 29 -8.23 16.19 -9.97
N TYR A 30 -7.50 15.35 -10.67
CA TYR A 30 -7.99 14.01 -11.05
C TYR A 30 -8.01 13.03 -9.87
N PHE A 31 -6.92 12.93 -9.10
CA PHE A 31 -6.89 12.02 -7.95
C PHE A 31 -7.90 12.39 -6.87
N PRO A 32 -8.09 13.67 -6.46
CA PRO A 32 -9.13 14.02 -5.49
C PRO A 32 -10.54 13.71 -5.99
N LEU A 33 -10.81 13.91 -7.28
CA LEU A 33 -12.08 13.51 -7.89
C LEU A 33 -12.27 11.99 -7.86
N LEU A 34 -11.22 11.22 -8.17
CA LEU A 34 -11.27 9.76 -8.12
C LEU A 34 -11.49 9.25 -6.69
N ILE A 35 -10.86 9.89 -5.69
CA ILE A 35 -11.05 9.59 -4.26
C ILE A 35 -12.48 9.92 -3.82
N SER A 36 -13.05 11.06 -4.23
CA SER A 36 -14.41 11.45 -3.84
C SER A 36 -15.47 10.51 -4.43
N LEU A 37 -15.32 10.11 -5.70
CA LEU A 37 -16.15 9.08 -6.33
C LEU A 37 -15.99 7.71 -5.63
N GLY A 38 -14.76 7.37 -5.23
CA GLY A 38 -14.46 6.15 -4.48
C GLY A 38 -15.08 6.10 -3.09
N ALA A 39 -15.20 7.24 -2.40
CA ALA A 39 -15.76 7.32 -1.06
C ALA A 39 -17.26 6.97 -1.00
N GLY A 40 -18.00 7.22 -2.08
CA GLY A 40 -19.42 6.86 -2.21
C GLY A 40 -19.67 5.40 -2.62
N ALA A 41 -18.62 4.62 -2.90
CA ALA A 41 -18.76 3.26 -3.39
C ALA A 41 -19.19 2.29 -2.28
N THR A 42 -20.26 1.54 -2.52
CA THR A 42 -20.73 0.50 -1.61
C THR A 42 -20.00 -0.82 -1.89
N LEU A 43 -19.26 -1.32 -0.89
CA LEU A 43 -18.60 -2.62 -0.98
C LEU A 43 -19.49 -3.74 -0.43
N THR A 44 -19.57 -4.84 -1.16
CA THR A 44 -20.14 -6.09 -0.65
C THR A 44 -19.28 -6.64 0.50
N LYS A 45 -19.92 -7.36 1.45
CA LYS A 45 -19.26 -7.83 2.69
C LYS A 45 -18.00 -8.68 2.41
N GLY A 46 -18.01 -9.48 1.34
CA GLY A 46 -16.86 -10.31 0.94
C GLY A 46 -15.67 -9.48 0.44
N LEU A 47 -15.91 -8.54 -0.49
CA LEU A 47 -14.86 -7.67 -1.03
C LEU A 47 -14.27 -6.76 0.04
N LYS A 48 -15.09 -6.31 1.00
CA LYS A 48 -14.59 -5.50 2.13
C LYS A 48 -13.48 -6.19 2.91
N LYS A 49 -13.60 -7.50 3.16
CA LYS A 49 -12.57 -8.27 3.88
C LYS A 49 -11.27 -8.33 3.08
N LEU A 50 -11.36 -8.54 1.76
CA LEU A 50 -10.20 -8.57 0.87
C LEU A 50 -9.53 -7.20 0.77
N CYS A 51 -10.29 -6.12 0.56
CA CYS A 51 -9.72 -4.76 0.51
C CYS A 51 -9.01 -4.37 1.81
N VAL A 52 -9.60 -4.71 2.97
CA VAL A 52 -8.96 -4.47 4.27
C VAL A 52 -7.71 -5.33 4.45
N PHE A 53 -7.73 -6.58 3.99
CA PHE A 53 -6.56 -7.45 4.02
C PHE A 53 -5.43 -6.89 3.14
N SER A 54 -5.71 -6.54 1.88
CA SER A 54 -4.76 -5.93 0.96
C SER A 54 -4.19 -4.62 1.51
N GLY A 55 -5.01 -3.80 2.18
CA GLY A 55 -4.54 -2.57 2.83
C GLY A 55 -3.72 -2.81 4.11
N LYS A 56 -3.87 -3.95 4.78
CA LYS A 56 -3.06 -4.31 5.96
C LYS A 56 -1.68 -4.82 5.55
N ILE A 57 -1.60 -5.63 4.50
CA ILE A 57 -0.32 -6.18 4.02
C ILE A 57 0.51 -5.13 3.27
N SER A 58 -0.14 -4.15 2.63
CA SER A 58 0.57 -3.10 1.90
C SER A 58 1.51 -2.30 2.78
N TYR A 59 1.17 -2.07 4.05
CA TYR A 59 2.01 -1.28 4.96
C TYR A 59 3.33 -1.99 5.31
N PRO A 60 3.34 -3.24 5.84
CA PRO A 60 4.58 -3.99 6.04
C PRO A 60 5.36 -4.21 4.75
N LEU A 61 4.69 -4.47 3.63
CA LEU A 61 5.34 -4.65 2.33
C LEU A 61 6.04 -3.37 1.87
N TYR A 62 5.40 -2.20 2.03
CA TYR A 62 6.03 -0.92 1.74
C TYR A 62 7.23 -0.64 2.65
N MET A 63 7.21 -1.09 3.91
CA MET A 63 8.36 -0.93 4.79
C MET A 63 9.52 -1.85 4.42
N THR A 64 9.25 -3.09 4.01
CA THR A 64 10.31 -4.09 3.76
C THR A 64 10.86 -4.08 2.33
N HIS A 65 10.07 -3.67 1.33
CA HIS A 65 10.48 -3.80 -0.08
C HIS A 65 11.73 -2.99 -0.44
N TYR A 66 11.94 -1.81 0.15
CA TYR A 66 13.12 -0.99 -0.13
C TYR A 66 14.42 -1.72 0.22
N ALA A 67 14.47 -2.41 1.36
CA ALA A 67 15.64 -3.19 1.76
C ALA A 67 15.96 -4.29 0.72
N VAL A 68 14.91 -4.95 0.21
CA VAL A 68 15.05 -5.98 -0.83
C VAL A 68 15.52 -5.39 -2.16
N ILE A 69 15.02 -4.21 -2.56
CA ILE A 69 15.48 -3.51 -3.78
C ILE A 69 16.96 -3.18 -3.68
N TRP A 70 17.43 -2.66 -2.54
CA TRP A 70 18.85 -2.37 -2.34
C TRP A 70 19.72 -3.62 -2.36
N MET A 71 19.29 -4.69 -1.68
CA MET A 71 20.01 -5.97 -1.69
C MET A 71 20.10 -6.54 -3.11
N PHE A 72 18.99 -6.51 -3.86
CA PHE A 72 18.93 -6.96 -5.24
C PHE A 72 19.78 -6.09 -6.17
N GLY A 73 19.77 -4.77 -6.01
CA GLY A 73 20.58 -3.84 -6.81
C GLY A 73 22.09 -4.07 -6.66
N ASN A 74 22.55 -4.32 -5.43
CA ASN A 74 23.94 -4.69 -5.16
C ASN A 74 24.32 -6.04 -5.79
N TYR A 75 23.43 -7.03 -5.70
CA TYR A 75 23.64 -8.33 -6.32
C TYR A 75 23.72 -8.24 -7.85
N TYR A 76 22.79 -7.49 -8.46
CA TYR A 76 22.72 -7.29 -9.91
C TYR A 76 23.95 -6.60 -10.47
N THR A 77 24.41 -5.53 -9.82
CA THR A 77 25.59 -4.76 -10.25
C THR A 77 26.88 -5.57 -10.14
N SER A 78 26.98 -6.48 -9.17
CA SER A 78 28.17 -7.29 -8.92
C SER A 78 28.27 -8.52 -9.83
N HIS A 79 27.16 -9.25 -10.04
CA HIS A 79 27.20 -10.57 -10.72
C HIS A 79 26.65 -10.56 -12.14
N LYS A 80 25.92 -9.52 -12.57
CA LYS A 80 25.31 -9.36 -13.91
C LYS A 80 24.73 -10.68 -14.47
N PRO A 81 23.77 -11.30 -13.76
CA PRO A 81 23.25 -12.60 -14.13
C PRO A 81 22.55 -12.58 -15.50
N ALA A 82 22.59 -13.71 -16.21
CA ALA A 82 21.89 -13.88 -17.48
C ALA A 82 20.37 -13.74 -17.29
N ALA A 83 19.66 -13.28 -18.34
CA ALA A 83 18.23 -12.92 -18.27
C ALA A 83 17.31 -14.02 -17.69
N GLY A 84 17.59 -15.30 -17.98
CA GLY A 84 16.82 -16.43 -17.46
C GLY A 84 16.99 -16.63 -15.94
N GLN A 85 18.22 -16.50 -15.43
CA GLN A 85 18.49 -16.57 -13.99
C GLN A 85 17.92 -15.37 -13.24
N LEU A 86 17.99 -14.18 -13.86
CA LEU A 86 17.45 -12.94 -13.31
C LEU A 86 15.93 -13.07 -13.05
N ALA A 87 15.17 -13.59 -14.01
CA ALA A 87 13.72 -13.76 -13.86
C ALA A 87 13.38 -14.68 -12.67
N LEU A 88 14.09 -15.80 -12.52
CA LEU A 88 13.90 -16.71 -11.39
C LEU A 88 14.22 -16.05 -10.05
N ILE A 89 15.34 -15.32 -9.97
CA ILE A 89 15.74 -14.60 -8.74
C ILE A 89 14.69 -13.56 -8.36
N ILE A 90 14.13 -12.82 -9.33
CA ILE A 90 13.08 -11.84 -9.09
C ILE A 90 11.81 -12.52 -8.56
N ILE A 91 11.36 -13.61 -9.19
CA ILE A 91 10.15 -14.34 -8.76
C ILE A 91 10.31 -14.86 -7.33
N ILE A 92 11.46 -15.49 -7.02
CA ILE A 92 11.75 -16.00 -5.68
C ILE A 92 11.81 -14.85 -4.66
N SER A 93 12.50 -13.76 -5.01
CA SER A 93 12.61 -12.58 -4.14
C SER A 93 11.26 -11.94 -3.88
N LEU A 94 10.36 -11.91 -4.86
CA LEU A 94 9.00 -11.39 -4.71
C LEU A 94 8.18 -12.24 -3.74
N ILE A 95 8.20 -13.57 -3.90
CA ILE A 95 7.50 -14.50 -3.00
C ILE A 95 8.04 -14.36 -1.58
N LEU A 96 9.36 -14.31 -1.43
CA LEU A 96 10.02 -14.14 -0.14
C LEU A 96 9.68 -12.80 0.51
N LEU A 97 9.69 -11.71 -0.26
CA LEU A 97 9.32 -10.38 0.22
C LEU A 97 7.88 -10.33 0.73
N VAL A 98 6.93 -10.92 -0.01
CA VAL A 98 5.53 -11.01 0.41
C VAL A 98 5.39 -11.87 1.67
N GLY A 99 6.12 -13.00 1.76
CA GLY A 99 6.16 -13.85 2.94
C GLY A 99 6.70 -13.13 4.18
N ILE A 100 7.81 -12.41 4.05
CA ILE A 100 8.39 -11.59 5.13
C ILE A 100 7.42 -10.48 5.54
N ALA A 101 6.83 -9.77 4.58
CA ALA A 101 5.85 -8.73 4.86
C ALA A 101 4.63 -9.28 5.63
N TYR A 102 4.15 -10.47 5.28
CA TYR A 102 3.09 -11.15 6.00
C TYR A 102 3.50 -11.52 7.43
N LEU A 103 4.72 -12.05 7.62
CA LEU A 103 5.25 -12.37 8.94
C LEU A 103 5.35 -11.12 9.82
N VAL A 104 5.91 -10.03 9.29
CA VAL A 104 5.98 -8.73 9.99
C VAL A 104 4.59 -8.19 10.31
N MET A 105 3.62 -8.37 9.41
CA MET A 105 2.23 -7.97 9.66
C MET A 105 1.65 -8.69 10.89
N VAL A 106 1.81 -10.01 10.95
CA VAL A 106 1.21 -10.84 12.01
C VAL A 106 1.94 -10.66 13.35
N VAL A 107 3.27 -10.63 13.33
CA VAL A 107 4.10 -10.60 14.55
C VAL A 107 4.24 -9.18 15.12
N TYR A 108 4.26 -8.14 14.27
CA TYR A 108 4.53 -6.76 14.71
C TYR A 108 3.37 -5.79 14.41
N ASP A 109 2.94 -5.63 13.15
CA ASP A 109 1.98 -4.56 12.80
C ASP A 109 0.66 -4.70 13.55
N ILE A 110 0.04 -5.88 13.50
CA ILE A 110 -1.24 -6.16 14.15
C ILE A 110 -1.18 -5.97 15.69
N PRO A 111 -0.22 -6.57 16.43
CA PRO A 111 -0.18 -6.41 17.89
C PRO A 111 0.13 -4.98 18.31
N VAL A 112 1.07 -4.30 17.65
CA VAL A 112 1.40 -2.89 17.95
C VAL A 112 0.19 -1.99 17.67
N ARG A 113 -0.50 -2.19 16.55
CA ARG A 113 -1.71 -1.44 16.22
C ARG A 113 -2.82 -1.67 17.22
N LYS A 114 -2.98 -2.90 17.74
CA LYS A 114 -3.96 -3.22 18.79
C LYS A 114 -3.59 -2.55 20.11
N TYR A 115 -2.32 -2.56 20.49
CA TYR A 115 -1.80 -1.92 21.69
C TYR A 115 -2.04 -0.40 21.66
N LEU A 116 -1.61 0.28 20.59
CA LEU A 116 -1.76 1.73 20.45
C LEU A 116 -3.23 2.16 20.40
N ASN A 117 -4.09 1.43 19.68
CA ASN A 117 -5.52 1.73 19.66
C ASN A 117 -6.17 1.56 21.04
N THR A 118 -5.74 0.57 21.82
CA THR A 118 -6.25 0.37 23.19
C THR A 118 -5.82 1.51 24.10
N LYS A 119 -4.55 1.94 24.03
CA LYS A 119 -4.04 3.08 24.78
C LYS A 119 -4.78 4.37 24.42
N ARG A 120 -4.99 4.64 23.13
CA ARG A 120 -5.75 5.80 22.64
C ARG A 120 -7.20 5.80 23.15
N LYS A 121 -7.89 4.66 23.10
CA LYS A 121 -9.25 4.53 23.63
C LYS A 121 -9.31 4.82 25.13
N LYS A 122 -8.38 4.26 25.92
CA LYS A 122 -8.29 4.54 27.37
C LYS A 122 -8.11 6.03 27.65
N GLN A 123 -7.24 6.72 26.90
CA GLN A 123 -7.03 8.16 27.03
C GLN A 123 -8.28 8.98 26.66
N LEU A 124 -9.01 8.59 25.61
CA LEU A 124 -10.26 9.26 25.21
C LEU A 124 -11.37 9.07 26.25
N THR A 125 -11.48 7.89 26.85
CA THR A 125 -12.43 7.62 27.94
C THR A 125 -12.05 8.38 29.22
N ALA A 126 -10.76 8.45 29.56
CA ALA A 126 -10.28 9.22 30.71
C ALA A 126 -10.48 10.74 30.55
N LYS A 127 -10.47 11.26 29.32
CA LYS A 127 -10.70 12.68 29.03
C LYS A 127 -12.17 13.07 28.84
N ARG A 128 -13.10 12.12 28.75
CA ARG A 128 -14.53 12.40 28.79
C ARG A 128 -14.96 12.35 30.26
N PRO A 129 -15.06 13.48 30.99
CA PRO A 129 -15.75 13.44 32.27
C PRO A 129 -17.17 12.95 31.95
N ILE A 130 -17.56 11.91 32.67
CA ILE A 130 -18.90 11.34 32.63
C ILE A 130 -19.86 12.47 32.99
N LYS A 131 -20.40 13.17 31.98
CA LYS A 131 -21.50 14.11 32.18
C LYS A 131 -22.78 13.29 32.21
N ILE A 132 -22.98 12.56 33.31
CA ILE A 132 -24.30 12.07 33.71
C ILE A 132 -24.91 13.21 34.52
N ARG A 133 -25.77 14.00 33.88
CA ARG A 133 -26.93 14.64 34.49
C ARG A 133 -27.95 14.91 33.40
#